data_AF-A0AB38EEM7-F1
#
_entry.id   AF-A0AB38EEM7-F1
#
_cell.length_a   1.000
_cell.length_b   1.000
_cell.length_c   1.000
_cell.angle_alpha   90.00
_cell.angle_beta   90.00
_cell.angle_gamma   90.00
#
_symmetry.space_group_name_H-M   'P 1'
#
loop_
_entity.id
_entity.type
_entity.pdbx_description
1 polymer ?
#
loop_
_entity_poly.entity_id
_entity_poly.type
_entity_poly.pdbx_seq_one_letter_code
_entity_poly.pdbx_strand_id
1 'polypeptide(L)'
;MLESAFYQRGHEMKFLFLTSATVIAAVALSGCAAPSSSARSAGPSKVLSSAKQASAVAQCIQVTWQNEAMFGTSSDVFLHDLAGGGFTVFTTESKYFADVQSKGPVTAVEFYAPQGDAQAALRSAAIATCL
;
A
#
# COMPACT_ATOMS: atom_id res chain seq x y z
N MET A 1 68.03 5.41 -27.42
CA MET A 1 68.06 3.93 -27.25
C MET A 1 67.76 3.70 -25.76
N LEU A 2 66.78 2.86 -25.42
CA LEU A 2 66.31 2.46 -24.07
C LEU A 2 65.05 3.09 -23.42
N GLU A 3 64.22 3.88 -24.10
CA GLU A 3 62.91 4.31 -23.53
C GLU A 3 61.66 3.90 -24.32
N SER A 4 61.80 3.26 -25.48
CA SER A 4 60.65 2.90 -26.33
C SER A 4 60.08 1.50 -26.09
N ALA A 5 60.70 0.69 -25.23
CA ALA A 5 60.37 -0.73 -25.08
C ALA A 5 59.37 -1.07 -23.96
N PHE A 6 59.02 -0.12 -23.08
CA PHE A 6 58.02 -0.36 -22.02
C PHE A 6 56.58 -0.06 -22.45
N TYR A 7 56.37 0.66 -23.57
CA TYR A 7 55.02 1.07 -24.01
C TYR A 7 54.26 -0.04 -24.78
N GLN A 8 54.95 -1.03 -25.35
CA GLN A 8 54.33 -2.11 -26.14
C GLN A 8 53.75 -3.27 -25.31
N ARG A 9 53.91 -3.27 -23.97
CA ARG A 9 53.32 -4.30 -23.08
C ARG A 9 51.96 -3.91 -22.48
N GLY A 10 51.47 -2.71 -22.78
CA GLY A 10 50.21 -2.18 -22.23
C GLY A 10 48.98 -2.35 -23.12
N HIS A 11 49.14 -2.85 -24.35
CA HIS A 11 48.08 -2.85 -25.36
C HIS A 11 47.36 -4.21 -25.55
N GLU A 12 47.97 -5.33 -25.16
CA GLU A 12 47.37 -6.67 -25.25
C GLU A 12 46.51 -7.04 -24.03
N MET A 13 46.81 -6.49 -22.85
CA MET A 13 45.98 -6.70 -21.64
C MET A 13 44.71 -5.84 -21.63
N LYS A 14 44.50 -5.06 -22.70
CA LYS A 14 43.38 -4.13 -22.89
C LYS A 14 42.20 -4.78 -23.63
N PHE A 15 42.31 -6.05 -24.04
CA PHE A 15 41.30 -6.73 -24.87
C PHE A 15 40.61 -7.94 -24.23
N LEU A 16 40.98 -8.35 -23.01
CA LEU A 16 40.45 -9.57 -22.37
C LEU A 16 39.65 -9.34 -21.08
N PHE A 17 39.59 -8.11 -20.56
CA PHE A 17 38.75 -7.78 -19.40
C PHE A 17 37.66 -6.74 -19.75
N LEU A 18 37.28 -6.68 -21.02
CA LEU A 18 36.20 -5.84 -21.57
C LEU A 18 34.83 -6.53 -21.53
N THR A 19 34.67 -7.62 -20.77
CA THR A 19 33.40 -8.35 -20.69
C THR A 19 33.16 -8.79 -19.25
N SER A 20 31.99 -8.46 -18.70
CA SER A 20 31.54 -8.71 -17.31
C SER A 20 32.01 -7.62 -16.34
N ALA A 21 31.19 -6.73 -15.78
CA ALA A 21 29.78 -6.82 -15.50
C ALA A 21 29.19 -5.40 -15.47
N THR A 22 28.29 -5.12 -16.39
CA THR A 22 27.33 -4.03 -16.23
C THR A 22 26.44 -4.40 -15.04
N VAL A 23 26.72 -3.84 -13.86
CA VAL A 23 25.84 -3.98 -12.69
C VAL A 23 24.58 -3.17 -12.97
N ILE A 24 23.58 -3.80 -13.55
CA ILE A 24 22.21 -3.27 -13.62
C ILE A 24 21.67 -3.34 -12.19
N ALA A 25 21.76 -2.23 -11.46
CA ALA A 25 21.05 -2.07 -10.19
C ALA A 25 19.55 -1.98 -10.48
N ALA A 26 18.90 -3.13 -10.69
CA ALA A 26 17.45 -3.26 -10.64
C ALA A 26 17.02 -3.14 -9.17
N VAL A 27 16.99 -1.92 -8.66
CA VAL A 27 16.29 -1.62 -7.41
C VAL A 27 14.81 -1.84 -7.74
N ALA A 28 14.30 -3.02 -7.40
CA ALA A 28 12.87 -3.24 -7.34
C ALA A 28 12.34 -2.26 -6.29
N LEU A 29 11.74 -1.15 -6.74
CA LEU A 29 10.80 -0.42 -5.89
C LEU A 29 9.73 -1.44 -5.53
N SER A 30 9.81 -2.03 -4.33
CA SER A 30 8.68 -2.66 -3.69
C SER A 30 7.61 -1.57 -3.61
N GLY A 31 6.68 -1.58 -4.58
CA GLY A 31 5.65 -0.57 -4.72
C GLY A 31 4.84 -0.44 -3.43
N CYS A 32 4.27 0.75 -3.22
CA CYS A 32 3.26 1.02 -2.20
C CYS A 32 2.35 -0.20 -2.06
N ALA A 33 2.49 -0.94 -0.95
CA ALA A 33 1.77 -2.19 -0.77
C ALA A 33 0.28 -1.87 -0.61
N ALA A 34 -0.44 -1.95 -1.73
CA ALA A 34 -1.89 -1.89 -1.74
C ALA A 34 -2.45 -3.00 -0.84
N PRO A 35 -3.66 -2.82 -0.28
CA PRO A 35 -4.24 -3.77 0.66
C PRO A 35 -4.26 -5.19 0.10
N SER A 36 -3.72 -6.12 0.88
CA SER A 36 -3.30 -7.43 0.38
C SER A 36 -4.50 -8.29 -0.02
N SER A 37 -4.42 -8.91 -1.20
CA SER A 37 -5.40 -9.91 -1.65
C SER A 37 -5.54 -11.06 -0.64
N SER A 38 -4.43 -11.43 0.02
CA SER A 38 -4.40 -12.43 1.08
C SER A 38 -5.31 -12.10 2.26
N ALA A 39 -5.36 -10.84 2.71
CA ALA A 39 -6.25 -10.43 3.79
C ALA A 39 -7.73 -10.49 3.37
N ARG A 40 -8.04 -10.16 2.11
CA ARG A 40 -9.41 -10.30 1.57
C ARG A 40 -9.87 -11.76 1.52
N SER A 41 -8.96 -12.68 1.17
CA SER A 41 -9.25 -14.12 1.15
C SER A 41 -9.55 -14.73 2.52
N ALA A 42 -9.02 -14.14 3.60
CA ALA A 42 -9.36 -14.54 4.97
C ALA A 42 -10.75 -14.06 5.42
N GLY A 43 -11.36 -13.14 4.68
CA GLY A 43 -12.64 -12.53 4.98
C GLY A 43 -12.56 -11.29 5.87
N PRO A 44 -13.59 -10.43 5.86
CA PRO A 44 -13.62 -9.21 6.66
C PRO A 44 -13.78 -9.51 8.15
N SER A 45 -13.06 -8.76 8.98
CA SER A 45 -13.20 -8.77 10.44
C SER A 45 -14.55 -8.20 10.89
N LYS A 46 -15.11 -7.26 10.12
CA LYS A 46 -16.43 -6.68 10.35
C LYS A 46 -17.07 -6.28 9.03
N VAL A 47 -18.38 -6.49 8.93
CA VAL A 47 -19.21 -5.99 7.83
C VAL A 47 -20.25 -5.03 8.40
N LEU A 48 -20.40 -3.87 7.78
CA LEU A 48 -21.38 -2.85 8.14
C LEU A 48 -22.14 -2.39 6.88
N SER A 49 -23.28 -1.75 7.07
CA SER A 49 -24.09 -1.19 5.99
C SER A 49 -24.50 0.25 6.29
N SER A 50 -24.66 1.05 5.24
CA SER A 50 -25.08 2.44 5.30
C SER A 50 -26.10 2.74 4.19
N ALA A 51 -27.02 3.66 4.47
CA ALA A 51 -27.92 4.22 3.46
C ALA A 51 -27.29 5.41 2.71
N LYS A 52 -26.09 5.86 3.09
CA LYS A 52 -25.36 6.94 2.43
C LYS A 52 -24.66 6.42 1.17
N GLN A 53 -24.27 7.37 0.30
CA GLN A 53 -23.49 7.07 -0.90
C GLN A 53 -22.09 6.55 -0.54
N ALA A 54 -21.59 5.56 -1.29
CA ALA A 54 -20.30 4.93 -1.05
C ALA A 54 -19.13 5.93 -0.99
N SER A 55 -19.13 6.95 -1.84
CA SER A 55 -18.10 8.01 -1.82
C SER A 55 -18.10 8.80 -0.51
N ALA A 56 -19.28 9.21 -0.04
CA ALA A 56 -19.43 9.95 1.21
C ALA A 56 -18.99 9.11 2.43
N VAL A 57 -19.34 7.81 2.44
CA VAL A 57 -18.91 6.89 3.49
C VAL A 57 -17.39 6.72 3.46
N ALA A 58 -16.79 6.47 2.30
CA ALA A 58 -15.35 6.30 2.15
C ALA A 58 -14.56 7.56 2.58
N GLN A 59 -15.01 8.74 2.16
CA GLN A 59 -14.40 10.01 2.56
C GLN A 59 -14.51 10.26 4.07
N CYS A 60 -15.66 9.97 4.68
CA CYS A 60 -15.82 10.08 6.13
C CYS A 60 -14.87 9.15 6.88
N ILE A 61 -14.74 7.89 6.44
CA ILE A 61 -13.83 6.92 7.07
C ILE A 61 -12.40 7.43 6.97
N GLN A 62 -11.98 7.91 5.78
CA GLN A 62 -10.63 8.45 5.59
C GLN A 62 -10.33 9.57 6.57
N VAL A 63 -11.15 10.61 6.60
CA VAL A 63 -10.92 11.79 7.45
C VAL A 63 -10.97 11.42 8.94
N THR A 64 -11.91 10.57 9.34
CA THR A 64 -12.02 10.14 10.74
C THR A 64 -10.79 9.36 11.17
N TRP A 65 -10.28 8.48 10.31
CA TRP A 65 -9.08 7.70 10.58
C TRP A 65 -7.78 8.51 10.53
N GLN A 66 -7.78 9.67 9.86
CA GLN A 66 -6.68 10.64 9.87
C GLN A 66 -6.60 11.46 11.16
N ASN A 67 -7.55 11.29 12.07
CA ASN A 67 -7.52 12.01 13.34
C ASN A 67 -6.39 11.49 14.24
N GLU A 68 -5.29 12.25 14.31
CA GLU A 68 -4.11 11.95 15.14
C GLU A 68 -4.43 11.88 16.63
N ALA A 69 -5.41 12.64 17.12
CA ALA A 69 -5.81 12.57 18.53
C ALA A 69 -6.45 11.22 18.88
N MET A 70 -7.04 10.53 17.89
CA MET A 70 -7.62 9.19 18.07
C MET A 70 -6.64 8.07 17.71
N PHE A 71 -5.85 8.23 16.64
CA PHE A 71 -5.08 7.13 16.04
C PHE A 71 -3.56 7.30 16.12
N GLY A 72 -3.07 8.40 16.70
CA GLY A 72 -1.64 8.68 16.86
C GLY A 72 -0.89 8.60 15.54
N THR A 73 0.26 7.93 15.54
CA THR A 73 1.13 7.74 14.36
C THR A 73 0.57 6.78 13.30
N SER A 74 -0.62 6.21 13.51
CA SER A 74 -1.32 5.37 12.52
C SER A 74 -2.38 6.19 11.74
N SER A 75 -2.35 7.52 11.82
CA SER A 75 -3.27 8.44 11.13
C SER A 75 -3.03 8.58 9.63
N ASP A 76 -1.91 8.08 9.10
CA ASP A 76 -1.66 8.10 7.66
C ASP A 76 -2.63 7.16 6.94
N VAL A 77 -3.65 7.76 6.31
CA VAL A 77 -4.76 7.04 5.67
C VAL A 77 -4.98 7.55 4.26
N PHE A 78 -5.13 6.60 3.35
CA PHE A 78 -5.29 6.81 1.93
C PHE A 78 -6.65 6.27 1.48
N LEU A 79 -7.20 6.89 0.45
CA LEU A 79 -8.41 6.44 -0.23
C LEU A 79 -8.04 6.16 -1.68
N HIS A 80 -8.41 4.97 -2.16
CA HIS A 80 -8.16 4.53 -3.52
C HIS A 80 -9.48 4.11 -4.17
N ASP A 81 -9.72 4.58 -5.40
CA ASP A 81 -10.86 4.18 -6.20
C ASP A 81 -10.62 2.81 -6.84
N LEU A 82 -11.60 1.90 -6.74
CA LEU A 82 -11.49 0.57 -7.33
C LEU A 82 -11.97 0.56 -8.78
N ALA A 83 -11.22 -0.11 -9.65
CA ALA A 83 -11.66 -0.38 -11.02
C ALA A 83 -12.91 -1.28 -10.98
N GLY A 84 -14.07 -0.73 -11.37
CA GLY A 84 -15.37 -1.40 -11.22
C GLY A 84 -16.33 -0.72 -10.22
N GLY A 85 -15.87 0.34 -9.55
CA GLY A 85 -16.66 1.12 -8.61
C GLY A 85 -16.41 0.73 -7.16
N GLY A 86 -16.65 1.69 -6.26
CA GLY A 86 -16.31 1.56 -4.84
C GLY A 86 -14.90 2.08 -4.54
N PHE A 87 -14.54 1.98 -3.27
CA PHE A 87 -13.36 2.62 -2.70
C PHE A 87 -12.68 1.67 -1.70
N THR A 88 -11.37 1.75 -1.58
CA THR A 88 -10.65 1.19 -0.44
C THR A 88 -10.02 2.32 0.36
N VAL A 89 -10.36 2.39 1.64
CA VAL A 89 -9.70 3.28 2.61
C VAL A 89 -8.71 2.45 3.40
N PHE A 90 -7.44 2.82 3.45
CA PHE A 90 -6.40 2.01 4.08
C PHE A 90 -5.32 2.85 4.75
N THR A 91 -4.69 2.32 5.79
CA THR A 91 -3.54 2.97 6.44
C THR A 91 -2.24 2.65 5.72
N THR A 92 -1.15 3.34 6.06
CA THR A 92 0.21 2.92 5.70
C THR A 92 0.44 1.44 6.03
N GLU A 93 1.20 0.77 5.15
CA GLU A 93 1.43 -0.69 5.15
C GLU A 93 0.17 -1.55 5.00
N SER A 94 -0.99 -0.93 4.75
CA SER A 94 -2.29 -1.59 4.64
C SER A 94 -2.63 -2.48 5.84
N LYS A 95 -2.13 -2.13 7.03
CA LYS A 95 -2.43 -2.86 8.27
C LYS A 95 -3.94 -2.85 8.58
N TYR A 96 -4.60 -1.72 8.32
CA TYR A 96 -6.05 -1.59 8.41
C TYR A 96 -6.59 -1.13 7.07
N PHE A 97 -7.64 -1.76 6.59
CA PHE A 97 -8.34 -1.27 5.42
C PHE A 97 -9.83 -1.59 5.46
N ALA A 98 -10.60 -0.75 4.79
CA ALA A 98 -12.03 -0.87 4.61
C ALA A 98 -12.36 -0.75 3.13
N ASP A 99 -12.97 -1.79 2.57
CA ASP A 99 -13.55 -1.74 1.23
C ASP A 99 -15.00 -1.24 1.34
N VAL A 100 -15.33 -0.21 0.57
CA VAL A 100 -16.62 0.49 0.56
C VAL A 100 -17.23 0.35 -0.83
N GLN A 101 -18.33 -0.39 -0.92
CA GLN A 101 -18.93 -0.75 -2.21
C GLN A 101 -20.44 -0.52 -2.18
N SER A 102 -20.98 0.07 -3.25
CA SER A 102 -22.43 0.15 -3.44
C SER A 102 -23.00 -1.24 -3.76
N LYS A 103 -23.95 -1.72 -2.97
CA LYS A 103 -24.71 -2.96 -3.19
C LYS A 103 -26.20 -2.62 -3.32
N GLY A 104 -26.59 -2.11 -4.50
CA GLY A 104 -27.96 -1.66 -4.77
C GLY A 104 -28.28 -0.35 -4.02
N PRO A 105 -29.36 -0.28 -3.23
CA PRO A 105 -29.74 0.94 -2.50
C PRO A 105 -28.89 1.18 -1.24
N VAL A 106 -28.01 0.25 -0.88
CA VAL A 106 -27.18 0.33 0.33
C VAL A 106 -25.70 0.33 -0.04
N THR A 107 -24.90 0.96 0.79
CA THR A 107 -23.43 0.85 0.78
C THR A 107 -23.02 -0.22 1.78
N ALA A 108 -22.21 -1.18 1.35
CA ALA A 108 -21.55 -2.15 2.22
C ALA A 108 -20.13 -1.68 2.55
N VAL A 109 -19.73 -1.84 3.81
CA VAL A 109 -18.37 -1.58 4.28
C VAL A 109 -17.81 -2.86 4.86
N GLU A 110 -16.75 -3.37 4.25
CA GLU A 110 -16.02 -4.58 4.65
C GLU A 110 -14.69 -4.14 5.27
N PHE A 111 -14.54 -4.34 6.58
CA PHE A 111 -13.37 -3.90 7.35
C PHE A 111 -12.44 -5.08 7.66
N TYR A 112 -11.15 -4.86 7.46
CA TYR A 112 -10.08 -5.84 7.60
C TYR A 112 -9.00 -5.31 8.54
N ALA A 113 -8.65 -6.13 9.54
CA ALA A 113 -7.61 -5.82 10.51
C ALA A 113 -6.98 -7.09 11.11
N PRO A 114 -5.77 -7.01 11.67
CA PRO A 114 -5.19 -8.09 12.46
C PRO A 114 -6.08 -8.47 13.66
N GLN A 115 -6.16 -9.76 13.98
CA GLN A 115 -6.91 -10.22 15.15
C GLN A 115 -6.24 -9.80 16.46
N GLY A 116 -7.04 -9.56 17.51
CA GLY A 116 -6.55 -9.23 18.86
C GLY A 116 -6.01 -7.81 19.03
N ASP A 117 -6.15 -6.94 18.01
CA ASP A 117 -5.62 -5.58 18.02
C ASP A 117 -6.63 -4.55 18.55
N ALA A 118 -6.25 -3.77 19.55
CA ALA A 118 -7.14 -2.77 20.17
C ALA A 118 -7.50 -1.62 19.20
N GLN A 119 -6.58 -1.26 18.31
CA GLN A 119 -6.80 -0.25 17.27
C GLN A 119 -7.85 -0.71 16.23
N ALA A 120 -7.95 -2.02 15.97
CA ALA A 120 -9.00 -2.57 15.11
C ALA A 120 -10.41 -2.26 15.65
N ALA A 121 -10.62 -2.42 16.97
CA ALA A 121 -11.91 -2.12 17.59
C ALA A 121 -12.25 -0.63 17.48
N LEU A 122 -11.30 0.25 17.80
CA LEU A 122 -11.47 1.71 17.68
C LEU A 122 -11.78 2.14 16.25
N ARG A 123 -11.04 1.61 15.27
CA ARG A 123 -11.28 1.90 13.84
C ARG A 123 -12.64 1.40 13.37
N SER A 124 -13.08 0.23 13.84
CA SER A 124 -14.41 -0.29 13.52
C SER A 124 -15.53 0.58 14.11
N ALA A 125 -15.34 1.13 15.30
CA ALA A 125 -16.28 2.06 15.92
C ALA A 125 -16.32 3.40 15.15
N ALA A 126 -15.16 3.90 14.72
CA ALA A 126 -15.08 5.08 13.87
C ALA A 126 -15.76 4.88 12.50
N ILE A 127 -15.70 3.68 11.90
CA ILE A 127 -16.49 3.38 10.71
C ILE A 127 -17.98 3.51 11.00
N ALA A 128 -18.45 3.00 12.13
CA ALA A 128 -19.87 3.03 12.49
C ALA A 128 -20.44 4.45 12.61
N THR A 129 -19.62 5.45 12.98
CA THR A 129 -20.05 6.85 13.03
C THR A 129 -20.22 7.50 11.66
N CYS A 130 -19.71 6.87 10.60
CA CYS A 130 -19.78 7.37 9.23
C CYS A 130 -20.97 6.82 8.43
N LEU A 131 -21.75 5.89 8.99
CA LEU A 131 -22.83 5.18 8.31
C LEU A 131 -24.15 5.95 8.28
#